data_AF-A0A2K3JQ81-F1
#
_entry.id   AF-A0A2K3JQ81-F1
#
_cell.length_a   1.000
_cell.length_b   1.000
_cell.length_c   1.000
_cell.angle_alpha   90.00
_cell.angle_beta   90.00
_cell.angle_gamma   90.00
#
_symmetry.space_group_name_H-M   'P 1'
#
loop_
_entity.id
_entity.type
_entity.pdbx_description
1 polymer ?
#
loop_
_entity_poly.entity_id
_entity_poly.type
_entity_poly.pdbx_seq_one_letter_code
_entity_poly.pdbx_strand_id
1 'polypeptide(L)'
;FFQVPNPSCGVSTCNFNFTYGSSSIAANLVQDTVTLATDPIPIYKFGCVSKTTGTSIPSHHKPKKIKYTPLLKNPRRSSLYYVNLQAIRVGRRIVDIPPAALAFNPTTGAGTIFDSGNILLPNRH
;
A
#
# COMPACT_ATOMS: atom_id res chain seq x y z
N PHE A 1 6.88 -12.86 -0.35
CA PHE A 1 6.18 -13.59 -1.43
C PHE A 1 4.70 -13.57 -1.13
N PHE A 2 3.87 -13.03 -2.04
CA PHE A 2 2.41 -13.05 -1.91
C PHE A 2 1.91 -14.44 -2.31
N GLN A 3 2.04 -15.39 -1.39
CA GLN A 3 1.55 -16.74 -1.60
C GLN A 3 0.08 -16.80 -1.19
N VAL A 4 -0.76 -17.42 -2.02
CA VAL A 4 -2.15 -17.69 -1.66
C VAL A 4 -2.17 -18.64 -0.45
N PRO A 5 -2.86 -18.30 0.65
CA PRO A 5 -3.01 -19.18 1.81
C PRO A 5 -3.70 -20.49 1.41
N ASN A 6 -3.42 -21.57 2.15
CA ASN A 6 -3.90 -22.93 1.87
C ASN A 6 -5.41 -22.98 1.57
N PRO A 7 -5.83 -23.07 0.29
CA PRO A 7 -7.23 -22.93 -0.07
C PRO A 7 -7.98 -24.25 0.13
N SER A 8 -9.23 -24.15 0.56
CA SER A 8 -10.17 -25.28 0.61
C SER A 8 -10.91 -25.39 -0.72
N CYS A 9 -10.82 -26.54 -1.37
CA CYS A 9 -11.40 -26.75 -2.70
C CYS A 9 -12.62 -27.67 -2.63
N GLY A 10 -13.74 -27.20 -3.22
CA GLY A 10 -14.86 -28.06 -3.58
C GLY A 10 -14.68 -28.62 -5.00
N VAL A 11 -15.80 -28.90 -5.68
CA VAL A 11 -15.79 -29.49 -7.04
C VAL A 11 -15.30 -28.54 -8.14
N SER A 12 -15.60 -27.25 -8.06
CA SER A 12 -15.25 -26.27 -9.12
C SER A 12 -14.66 -24.96 -8.60
N THR A 13 -14.62 -24.77 -7.28
CA THR A 13 -14.19 -23.53 -6.65
C THR A 13 -13.29 -23.85 -5.47
N CYS A 14 -12.19 -23.10 -5.37
CA CYS A 14 -11.35 -23.09 -4.18
C CYS A 14 -11.50 -21.73 -3.49
N ASN A 15 -11.63 -21.74 -2.17
CA ASN A 15 -11.80 -20.54 -1.36
C ASN A 15 -10.80 -20.55 -0.20
N PHE A 16 -10.43 -19.36 0.24
CA PHE A 16 -9.55 -19.18 1.37
C PHE A 16 -9.92 -17.91 2.12
N ASN A 17 -9.55 -17.90 3.40
CA ASN A 17 -9.65 -16.71 4.24
C ASN A 17 -8.25 -16.21 4.60
N PHE A 18 -8.08 -14.89 4.69
CA PHE A 18 -6.85 -14.27 5.14
C PHE A 18 -7.15 -13.03 5.98
N THR A 19 -6.26 -12.70 6.90
CA THR A 19 -6.37 -11.53 7.75
C THR A 19 -5.34 -10.49 7.37
N TYR A 20 -5.79 -9.26 7.09
CA TYR A 20 -4.93 -8.10 6.89
C TYR A 20 -5.29 -7.02 7.90
N GLY A 21 -4.38 -6.75 8.84
CA GLY A 21 -4.67 -5.85 9.96
C GLY A 21 -5.86 -6.35 10.79
N SER A 22 -6.85 -5.48 11.01
CA SER A 22 -8.13 -5.81 11.68
C SER A 22 -9.20 -6.34 10.73
N SER A 23 -8.86 -6.55 9.45
CA SER A 23 -9.79 -7.06 8.45
C SER A 23 -9.65 -8.57 8.21
N SER A 24 -10.78 -9.26 8.10
CA SER A 24 -10.85 -10.61 7.55
C SER A 24 -11.39 -10.58 6.12
N ILE A 25 -10.70 -11.30 5.24
CA ILE A 25 -10.94 -11.38 3.80
C ILE A 25 -11.35 -12.81 3.49
N ALA A 26 -12.50 -12.98 2.83
CA ALA A 26 -12.88 -14.21 2.15
C ALA A 26 -12.68 -14.03 0.65
N ALA A 27 -11.95 -14.94 0.02
CA ALA A 27 -11.63 -14.87 -1.40
C ALA A 27 -11.77 -16.22 -2.09
N ASN A 28 -12.10 -16.18 -3.39
CA ASN A 28 -12.01 -17.33 -4.27
C ASN A 28 -10.64 -17.35 -4.96
N LEU A 29 -10.01 -18.52 -5.02
CA LEU A 29 -8.82 -18.73 -5.82
C LEU A 29 -9.21 -18.60 -7.29
N VAL A 30 -8.52 -17.70 -7.98
CA VAL A 30 -8.65 -17.50 -9.42
C VAL A 30 -7.27 -17.61 -10.06
N GLN A 31 -7.29 -17.82 -11.37
CA GLN A 31 -6.11 -17.93 -12.19
C GLN A 31 -6.28 -17.05 -13.41
N ASP A 32 -5.30 -16.21 -13.70
CA ASP A 32 -5.30 -15.33 -14.88
C ASP A 32 -3.85 -15.08 -15.35
N THR A 33 -3.70 -14.32 -16.43
CA THR A 33 -2.41 -13.81 -16.89
C THR A 33 -2.14 -12.45 -16.27
N VAL A 34 -1.04 -12.34 -15.53
CA VAL A 34 -0.58 -11.06 -14.99
C VAL A 34 0.59 -10.55 -15.84
N THR A 35 0.47 -9.37 -16.41
CA THR A 35 1.56 -8.76 -17.19
C THR A 35 2.36 -7.80 -16.32
N LEU A 36 3.66 -8.06 -16.17
CA LEU A 36 4.60 -7.16 -15.51
C LEU A 36 5.42 -6.42 -16.56
N ALA A 37 5.17 -5.12 -16.72
CA ALA A 37 5.68 -4.31 -17.83
C ALA A 37 5.32 -4.93 -19.19
N THR A 38 6.23 -5.68 -19.80
CA THR A 38 6.03 -6.38 -21.08
C THR A 38 6.08 -7.90 -20.96
N ASP A 39 6.22 -8.44 -19.74
CA ASP A 39 6.37 -9.88 -19.48
C ASP A 39 5.05 -10.49 -18.98
N PRO A 40 4.33 -11.26 -19.81
CA PRO A 40 3.11 -11.95 -19.38
C PRO A 40 3.44 -13.18 -18.55
N ILE A 41 2.86 -13.26 -17.35
CA ILE A 41 2.93 -14.42 -16.46
C ILE A 41 1.59 -15.15 -16.55
N PRO A 42 1.45 -16.15 -17.44
CA PRO A 42 0.22 -16.91 -17.56
C PRO A 42 0.02 -17.79 -16.31
N ILE A 43 -1.24 -18.18 -16.05
CA ILE A 43 -1.57 -19.14 -14.99
C ILE A 43 -1.17 -18.61 -13.59
N TYR A 44 -1.10 -17.30 -13.41
CA TYR A 44 -0.84 -16.70 -12.11
C TYR A 44 -2.06 -16.84 -11.20
N LYS A 45 -1.85 -17.39 -10.00
CA LYS A 45 -2.92 -17.65 -9.03
C LYS A 45 -3.02 -16.54 -8.00
N PHE A 46 -4.22 -16.00 -7.83
CA PHE A 46 -4.50 -14.93 -6.85
C PHE A 46 -5.90 -15.09 -6.26
N GLY A 47 -6.23 -14.28 -5.24
CA GLY A 47 -7.55 -14.27 -4.62
C GLY A 47 -8.44 -13.18 -5.18
N CYS A 48 -9.63 -13.56 -5.67
CA CYS A 48 -10.74 -12.64 -5.90
C CYS A 48 -11.53 -12.45 -4.61
N VAL A 49 -11.39 -11.27 -4.01
CA VAL A 49 -12.07 -10.89 -2.76
C VAL A 49 -13.57 -10.91 -2.96
N SER A 50 -14.27 -11.75 -2.18
CA SER A 50 -15.72 -11.92 -2.23
C SER A 50 -16.41 -11.22 -1.06
N LYS A 51 -15.76 -11.16 0.10
CA LYS A 51 -16.26 -10.45 1.28
C LYS A 51 -15.10 -9.95 2.12
N THR A 52 -15.23 -8.73 2.62
CA THR A 52 -14.35 -8.18 3.64
C THR A 52 -15.16 -7.83 4.88
N THR A 53 -14.56 -8.04 6.05
CA THR A 53 -15.06 -7.55 7.33
C THR A 53 -13.91 -6.79 8.02
N GLY A 54 -14.21 -5.78 8.84
CA GLY A 54 -13.20 -4.91 9.46
C GLY A 54 -12.88 -3.64 8.65
N THR A 55 -11.85 -2.90 9.05
CA THR A 55 -11.60 -1.52 8.57
C THR A 55 -10.24 -1.31 7.90
N SER A 56 -9.36 -2.31 7.88
CA SER A 56 -8.00 -2.18 7.32
C SER A 56 -7.97 -2.20 5.80
N ILE A 57 -9.02 -2.68 5.14
CA ILE A 57 -9.13 -2.69 3.68
C ILE A 57 -9.94 -1.47 3.25
N PRO A 58 -9.35 -0.53 2.51
CA PRO A 58 -10.09 0.59 1.97
C PRO A 58 -11.22 0.08 1.05
N SER A 59 -12.42 0.62 1.20
CA SER A 59 -13.49 0.37 0.23
C SER A 59 -13.01 0.78 -1.17
N HIS A 60 -13.31 -0.01 -2.20
CA HIS A 60 -12.93 0.24 -3.62
C HIS A 60 -13.58 1.49 -4.25
N HIS A 61 -14.07 2.44 -3.45
CA HIS A 61 -14.54 3.72 -3.96
C HIS A 61 -13.36 4.55 -4.47
N LYS A 62 -13.26 4.68 -5.78
CA LYS A 62 -12.37 5.67 -6.41
C LYS A 62 -12.80 7.06 -5.91
N PRO A 63 -11.89 7.86 -5.32
CA PRO A 63 -12.23 9.21 -4.91
C PRO A 63 -12.66 10.01 -6.14
N LYS A 64 -13.86 10.61 -6.11
CA LYS A 64 -14.37 11.44 -7.21
C LYS A 64 -13.52 12.71 -7.43
N LYS A 65 -12.76 13.13 -6.42
CA LYS A 65 -11.83 14.26 -6.47
C LYS A 65 -10.52 13.85 -5.81
N ILE A 66 -9.44 13.81 -6.57
CA ILE A 66 -8.09 13.49 -6.10
C ILE A 66 -7.25 14.76 -6.19
N LYS A 67 -6.45 15.03 -5.16
CA LYS A 67 -5.43 16.08 -5.16
C LYS A 67 -4.07 15.40 -5.30
N TYR A 68 -3.19 16.00 -6.09
CA TYR A 68 -1.88 15.43 -6.41
C TYR A 68 -0.79 16.38 -5.95
N THR A 69 0.37 15.81 -5.63
CA THR A 69 1.63 16.51 -5.40
C THR A 69 2.70 15.85 -6.28
N PRO A 70 3.70 16.60 -6.79
CA PRO A 70 4.82 15.99 -7.50
C PRO A 70 5.55 14.96 -6.62
N LEU A 71 5.93 13.84 -7.24
CA LEU A 71 6.83 12.85 -6.67
C LEU A 71 8.28 13.29 -6.94
N LEU A 72 9.06 13.44 -5.88
CA LEU A 72 10.46 13.86 -5.94
C LEU A 72 11.38 12.64 -5.89
N LYS A 73 12.55 12.74 -6.55
CA LYS A 73 13.58 11.70 -6.55
C LYS A 73 14.80 12.18 -5.79
N ASN A 74 15.30 11.37 -4.86
CA ASN A 74 16.54 11.63 -4.14
C ASN A 74 17.62 10.64 -4.59
N PRO A 75 18.71 11.08 -5.25
CA PRO A 75 19.77 10.17 -5.69
C PRO A 75 20.43 9.38 -4.55
N ARG A 76 20.47 9.95 -3.34
CA ARG A 76 21.04 9.28 -2.17
C ARG A 76 20.15 8.19 -1.57
N ARG A 77 18.84 8.25 -1.80
CA ARG A 77 17.84 7.30 -1.27
C ARG A 77 16.78 7.01 -2.33
N SER A 78 17.23 6.42 -3.45
CA SER A 78 16.42 6.19 -4.65
C SER A 78 15.26 5.21 -4.46
N SER A 79 15.27 4.41 -3.39
CA SER A 79 14.20 3.48 -3.03
C SER A 79 13.02 4.14 -2.31
N LEU A 80 13.08 5.44 -1.99
CA LEU A 80 12.07 6.14 -1.23
C LEU A 80 11.27 7.12 -2.08
N TYR A 81 10.00 7.28 -1.71
CA TYR A 81 9.07 8.19 -2.37
C TYR A 81 9.04 9.52 -1.64
N TYR A 82 9.65 10.56 -2.21
CA TYR A 82 9.68 11.89 -1.59
C TYR A 82 8.55 12.78 -2.09
N VAL A 83 8.00 13.60 -1.19
CA VAL A 83 7.03 14.65 -1.51
C VAL A 83 7.43 15.96 -0.84
N ASN A 84 6.90 17.09 -1.34
CA ASN A 84 7.15 18.40 -0.75
C ASN A 84 6.13 18.69 0.35
N LEU A 85 6.61 19.02 1.56
CA LEU A 85 5.77 19.46 2.68
C LEU A 85 6.06 20.93 2.98
N GLN A 86 5.03 21.77 2.90
CA GLN A 86 5.19 23.22 3.06
C GLN A 86 4.94 23.69 4.49
N ALA A 87 3.93 23.12 5.15
CA ALA A 87 3.53 23.52 6.50
C ALA A 87 2.74 22.40 7.18
N ILE A 88 2.72 22.44 8.51
CA ILE A 88 1.85 21.61 9.35
C ILE A 88 0.85 22.54 10.04
N ARG A 89 -0.43 22.20 9.97
CA ARG A 89 -1.51 22.97 10.61
C ARG A 89 -2.29 22.10 11.57
N VAL A 90 -2.45 22.58 12.81
CA VAL A 90 -3.23 21.94 13.87
C VAL A 90 -4.42 22.83 14.19
N GLY A 91 -5.63 22.37 13.88
CA GLY A 91 -6.84 23.21 13.93
C GLY A 91 -6.70 24.45 13.04
N ARG A 92 -6.77 25.65 13.64
CA ARG A 92 -6.62 26.93 12.93
C ARG A 92 -5.20 27.50 12.98
N ARG A 93 -4.25 26.86 13.67
CA ARG A 93 -2.88 27.37 13.86
C ARG A 93 -1.89 26.62 12.99
N ILE A 94 -1.12 27.37 12.19
CA ILE A 94 0.08 26.85 11.53
C ILE A 94 1.17 26.71 12.59
N VAL A 95 1.81 25.55 12.64
CA VAL A 95 2.91 25.29 13.57
C VAL A 95 4.13 26.06 13.08
N ASP A 96 4.80 26.77 13.98
CA ASP A 96 6.02 27.51 13.68
C ASP A 96 7.20 26.54 13.53
N ILE A 97 7.38 26.06 12.30
CA ILE A 97 8.47 25.16 11.91
C ILE A 97 9.30 25.89 10.86
N PRO A 98 10.62 26.04 11.07
CA PRO A 98 11.50 26.63 10.06
C PRO A 98 11.33 25.93 8.71
N PRO A 99 11.06 26.63 7.59
CA PRO A 99 10.84 25.99 6.29
C PRO A 99 11.98 25.07 5.86
N ALA A 100 13.22 25.42 6.22
CA ALA A 100 14.41 24.61 5.95
C ALA A 100 14.38 23.23 6.64
N ALA A 101 13.66 23.08 7.75
CA ALA A 101 13.50 21.80 8.44
C ALA A 101 12.55 20.84 7.70
N LEU A 102 11.68 21.35 6.85
CA LEU A 102 10.76 20.56 6.01
C LEU A 102 11.27 20.38 4.57
N ALA A 103 12.26 21.19 4.18
CA ALA A 103 12.75 21.26 2.81
C ALA A 103 13.35 19.94 2.33
N PHE A 104 13.03 19.59 1.08
CA PHE A 104 13.69 18.50 0.38
C PHE A 104 15.16 18.84 0.11
N ASN A 105 16.07 17.91 0.43
CA ASN A 105 17.48 18.07 0.17
C ASN A 105 18.04 16.83 -0.57
N PRO A 106 18.36 16.94 -1.89
CA PRO A 106 18.85 15.82 -2.68
C PRO A 106 20.26 15.38 -2.29
N THR A 107 21.02 16.23 -1.60
CA THR A 107 22.40 15.96 -1.18
C THR A 107 22.44 15.19 0.14
N THR A 108 21.63 15.58 1.12
CA THR A 108 21.64 14.96 2.44
C THR A 108 20.72 13.75 2.53
N GLY A 109 19.62 13.73 1.77
CA GLY A 109 18.55 12.75 1.93
C GLY A 109 17.37 13.24 2.76
N ALA A 110 17.40 14.49 3.24
CA ALA A 110 16.34 15.09 4.03
C ALA A 110 15.10 15.43 3.18
N GLY A 111 13.94 15.47 3.82
CA GLY A 111 12.65 15.77 3.20
C GLY A 111 11.55 14.88 3.77
N THR A 112 10.36 14.98 3.18
CA THR A 112 9.20 14.18 3.59
C THR A 112 9.09 12.94 2.71
N ILE A 113 8.88 11.77 3.34
CA ILE A 113 8.75 10.48 2.66
C ILE A 113 7.31 9.99 2.79
N PHE A 114 6.78 9.45 1.70
CA PHE A 114 5.55 8.66 1.69
C PHE A 114 5.93 7.18 1.82
N ASP A 115 5.59 6.56 2.94
CA ASP A 115 5.87 5.15 3.22
C ASP A 115 4.56 4.40 3.45
N SER A 116 4.44 3.21 2.84
CA SER A 116 3.30 2.32 3.06
C SER A 116 3.34 1.61 4.41
N GLY A 117 4.50 1.63 5.10
CA GLY A 117 4.71 0.99 6.40
C GLY A 117 4.56 -0.53 6.32
N ASN A 118 5.65 -1.28 6.43
CA ASN A 118 5.55 -2.72 6.66
C ASN A 118 5.33 -2.98 8.15
N ILE A 119 4.09 -3.32 8.55
CA ILE A 119 3.86 -4.08 9.78
C ILE A 119 4.05 -5.57 9.43
N LEU A 120 5.26 -6.09 9.67
CA LEU A 120 5.41 -7.50 10.01
C LEU A 120 5.25 -7.57 11.52
N LEU A 121 4.08 -7.95 12.02
CA LEU A 121 3.99 -8.34 13.43
C LEU A 121 4.80 -9.64 13.57
N PRO A 122 5.87 -9.69 14.38
CA PRO A 122 6.36 -10.98 14.84
C PRO A 122 5.24 -11.58 15.70
N ASN A 123 4.77 -12.78 15.35
CA ASN A 123 3.93 -13.58 16.22
C ASN A 123 4.61 -13.62 17.60
N ARG A 124 3.97 -13.03 18.63
CA ARG A 124 4.33 -13.35 20.01
C ARG A 124 3.63 -14.67 20.33
N HIS A 125 4.49 -15.64 20.63
CA HIS A 125 4.27 -16.99 21.18
C HIS A 125 2.83 -17.46 21.43
#